data_AF-A0A962M9M2-F1
#
_entry.id   AF-A0A962M9M2-F1
#
_cell.length_a   1.000
_cell.length_b   1.000
_cell.length_c   1.000
_cell.angle_alpha   90.00
_cell.angle_beta   90.00
_cell.angle_gamma   90.00
#
_symmetry.space_group_name_H-M   'P 1'
#
loop_
_entity.id
_entity.type
_entity.pdbx_description
1 polymer ?
#
loop_
_entity_poly.entity_id
_entity_poly.type
_entity_poly.pdbx_seq_one_letter_code
_entity_poly.pdbx_strand_id
1 'polypeptide(L)'
;MQLSLFDQGAPAPSCSPGSRTVPTPVTPRSDLKAAFCDWEEALCWMAERYEHLHLWVLKRNLRILNELNTCDEERADILTWINAPVDQHEWLRPFSFQACLMLYDPRCNVEAAQASLRQLNQRVLQRQRERAV
;
A
#
# COMPACT_ATOMS: atom_id res chain seq x y z
N MET A 1 -2.27 10.12 -29.57
CA MET A 1 -0.82 10.31 -29.42
C MET A 1 -0.21 8.96 -29.08
N GLN A 2 0.59 8.41 -29.98
CA GLN A 2 1.24 7.11 -29.87
C GLN A 2 2.44 7.18 -28.92
N LEU A 3 2.64 6.10 -28.16
CA LEU A 3 3.87 5.77 -27.44
C LEU A 3 4.87 5.16 -28.44
N SER A 4 6.12 5.60 -28.41
CA SER A 4 7.28 4.83 -28.86
C SER A 4 8.51 5.29 -28.06
N LEU A 5 8.98 4.43 -27.18
CA LEU A 5 10.11 4.64 -26.28
C LEU A 5 11.05 3.45 -26.43
N PHE A 6 11.69 3.35 -27.59
CA PHE A 6 12.90 2.55 -27.79
C PHE A 6 13.70 3.21 -28.91
N ASP A 7 14.84 3.79 -28.57
CA ASP A 7 15.99 3.75 -29.46
C ASP A 7 17.25 3.44 -28.66
N GLN A 8 18.04 2.55 -29.25
CA GLN A 8 19.18 1.84 -28.70
C GLN A 8 20.44 2.68 -28.78
N GLY A 9 21.43 2.37 -27.92
CA GLY A 9 22.82 2.69 -28.20
C GLY A 9 23.61 3.10 -26.97
N ALA A 10 24.14 2.13 -26.24
CA ALA A 10 25.26 2.37 -25.35
C ALA A 10 26.55 2.51 -26.17
N PRO A 11 27.45 3.42 -25.78
CA PRO A 11 28.87 3.11 -25.81
C PRO A 11 29.44 3.08 -24.39
N ALA A 12 30.27 2.06 -24.12
CA ALA A 12 30.95 1.87 -22.84
C ALA A 12 31.89 3.05 -22.53
N PRO A 13 31.96 3.53 -21.27
CA PRO A 13 32.91 4.56 -20.90
C PRO A 13 34.32 3.96 -20.75
N SER A 14 35.21 4.44 -21.63
CA SER A 14 36.66 4.32 -21.54
C SER A 14 37.19 5.00 -20.27
N CYS A 15 37.99 4.27 -19.48
CA CYS A 15 38.72 4.83 -18.34
C CYS A 15 39.80 5.80 -18.81
N SER A 16 39.77 7.03 -18.31
CA SER A 16 40.95 7.91 -18.26
C SER A 16 41.13 8.46 -16.84
N PRO A 17 42.37 8.50 -16.32
CA PRO A 17 42.65 8.86 -14.95
C PRO A 17 42.78 10.38 -14.83
N GLY A 18 42.09 10.94 -13.84
CA GLY A 18 42.23 12.35 -13.48
C GLY A 18 40.88 13.04 -13.40
N SER A 19 40.26 13.00 -12.24
CA SER A 19 39.38 14.09 -11.86
C SER A 19 39.24 14.19 -10.35
N ARG A 20 39.22 15.44 -9.90
CA ARG A 20 39.12 15.92 -8.53
C ARG A 20 38.08 15.13 -7.73
N THR A 21 38.39 14.88 -6.47
CA THR A 21 37.38 14.65 -5.42
C THR A 21 36.27 15.68 -5.57
N VAL A 22 35.11 15.23 -6.08
CA VAL A 22 33.88 16.00 -6.07
C VAL A 22 33.50 16.14 -4.59
N PRO A 23 33.38 17.36 -4.04
CA PRO A 23 32.77 17.50 -2.73
C PRO A 23 31.34 17.02 -2.87
N THR A 24 31.01 15.93 -2.17
CA THR A 24 29.64 15.48 -1.99
C THR A 24 28.82 16.71 -1.56
N PRO A 25 27.81 17.16 -2.33
CA PRO A 25 26.92 18.17 -1.83
C PRO A 25 26.23 17.56 -0.63
N VAL A 26 26.65 17.98 0.57
CA VAL A 26 25.94 17.73 1.80
C VAL A 26 24.58 18.36 1.55
N THR A 27 23.58 17.51 1.31
CA THR A 27 22.20 17.96 1.19
C THR A 27 21.93 18.77 2.44
N PRO A 28 21.46 20.03 2.34
CA PRO A 28 21.10 20.76 3.54
C PRO A 28 20.11 19.85 4.27
N ARG A 29 20.38 19.58 5.56
CA ARG A 29 19.40 18.94 6.45
C ARG A 29 18.09 19.63 6.14
N SER A 30 17.16 18.91 5.50
CA SER A 30 15.83 19.40 5.26
C SER A 30 15.36 19.99 6.57
N ASP A 31 14.96 21.26 6.55
CA ASP A 31 14.48 21.93 7.73
C ASP A 31 13.20 21.20 8.13
N LEU A 32 13.34 20.17 8.98
CA LEU A 32 12.25 19.32 9.42
C LEU A 32 11.13 20.20 9.97
N LYS A 33 11.49 21.31 10.61
CA LYS A 33 10.56 22.30 11.14
C LYS A 33 9.67 22.92 10.06
N ALA A 34 10.21 23.20 8.88
CA ALA A 34 9.44 23.68 7.73
C ALA A 34 8.52 22.60 7.13
N ALA A 35 8.91 21.31 7.21
CA ALA A 35 8.05 20.19 6.83
C ALA A 35 6.91 19.92 7.85
N PHE A 36 7.05 20.46 9.07
CA PHE A 36 6.07 20.31 10.14
C PHE A 36 5.21 21.57 10.36
N CYS A 37 5.32 22.64 9.58
CA CYS A 37 4.54 23.87 9.84
C CYS A 37 3.00 23.64 9.89
N ASP A 38 2.52 22.58 9.24
CA ASP A 38 1.08 22.28 9.11
C ASP A 38 0.66 20.98 9.83
N TRP A 39 1.50 20.46 10.75
CA TRP A 39 1.25 19.14 11.36
C TRP A 39 -0.02 19.11 12.23
N GLU A 40 -0.31 20.19 12.96
CA GLU A 40 -1.52 20.30 13.79
C GLU A 40 -2.78 20.33 12.92
N GLU A 41 -2.76 21.07 11.82
CA GLU A 41 -3.86 21.13 10.86
C GLU A 41 -4.07 19.76 10.19
N ALA A 42 -2.99 19.08 9.80
CA ALA A 42 -3.04 17.74 9.26
C ALA A 42 -3.62 16.72 10.27
N LEU A 43 -3.26 16.83 11.56
CA LEU A 43 -3.84 15.98 12.60
C LEU A 43 -5.32 16.27 12.85
N CYS A 44 -5.73 17.53 12.90
CA CYS A 44 -7.14 17.91 12.99
C CYS A 44 -7.93 17.33 11.81
N TRP A 45 -7.42 17.51 10.59
CA TRP A 45 -8.02 16.96 9.38
C TRP A 45 -8.13 15.43 9.41
N MET A 46 -7.08 14.74 9.88
CA MET A 46 -7.07 13.28 10.02
C MET A 46 -8.05 12.81 11.09
N ALA A 47 -8.15 13.51 12.22
CA ALA A 47 -9.09 13.19 13.29
C ALA A 47 -10.54 13.30 12.82
N GLU A 48 -10.87 14.38 12.10
CA GLU A 48 -12.20 14.59 11.50
C GLU A 48 -12.59 13.48 10.51
N ARG A 49 -11.61 12.90 9.81
CA ARG A 49 -11.84 11.92 8.74
C ARG A 49 -11.44 10.51 9.13
N TYR A 50 -11.11 10.26 10.39
CA TYR A 50 -10.53 9.01 10.85
C TYR A 50 -11.34 7.80 10.38
N GLU A 51 -12.64 7.78 10.69
CA GLU A 51 -13.53 6.69 10.29
C GLU A 51 -13.62 6.56 8.76
N HIS A 52 -13.80 7.68 8.06
CA HIS A 52 -13.91 7.69 6.60
C HIS A 52 -12.67 7.09 5.93
N LEU A 53 -11.48 7.42 6.41
CA LEU A 53 -10.22 6.88 5.89
C LEU A 53 -10.12 5.37 6.13
N HIS A 54 -10.52 4.86 7.30
CA HIS A 54 -10.53 3.43 7.58
C HIS A 54 -11.49 2.67 6.65
N LEU A 55 -12.71 3.19 6.48
CA LEU A 55 -13.71 2.60 5.59
C LEU A 55 -13.26 2.65 4.13
N TRP A 56 -12.57 3.72 3.72
CA TRP A 56 -11.99 3.82 2.39
C TRP A 56 -10.89 2.78 2.17
N VAL A 57 -9.96 2.61 3.12
CA VAL A 57 -8.91 1.57 3.05
C VAL A 57 -9.53 0.18 2.92
N LEU A 58 -10.55 -0.13 3.74
CA LEU A 58 -11.27 -1.39 3.67
C LEU A 58 -11.87 -1.62 2.28
N LYS A 59 -12.68 -0.67 1.80
CA LYS A 59 -13.35 -0.77 0.49
C LYS A 59 -12.36 -0.88 -0.65
N ARG A 60 -11.27 -0.09 -0.63
CA ARG A 60 -10.20 -0.14 -1.63
C ARG A 60 -9.58 -1.53 -1.69
N ASN A 61 -9.09 -2.04 -0.55
CA ASN A 61 -8.37 -3.30 -0.51
C ASN A 61 -9.28 -4.49 -0.89
N LEU A 62 -10.54 -4.49 -0.45
CA LEU A 62 -11.51 -5.53 -0.83
C LEU A 62 -11.87 -5.47 -2.32
N ARG A 63 -11.97 -4.27 -2.90
CA ARG A 63 -12.18 -4.11 -4.33
C ARG A 63 -11.01 -4.68 -5.12
N ILE A 64 -9.78 -4.29 -4.78
CA ILE A 64 -8.56 -4.78 -5.44
C ILE A 64 -8.48 -6.31 -5.34
N LEU A 65 -8.77 -6.88 -4.17
CA LEU A 65 -8.77 -8.35 -3.99
C LEU A 65 -9.76 -9.06 -4.94
N ASN A 66 -10.85 -8.42 -5.33
CA ASN A 66 -11.84 -8.98 -6.24
C ASN A 66 -11.54 -8.72 -7.73
N GLU A 67 -10.59 -7.84 -8.05
CA GLU A 67 -10.19 -7.57 -9.42
C GLU A 67 -9.36 -8.73 -9.99
N LEU A 68 -9.63 -9.09 -11.26
CA LEU A 68 -8.98 -10.23 -11.93
C LEU A 68 -7.61 -9.90 -12.51
N ASN A 69 -7.24 -8.62 -12.59
CA ASN A 69 -5.96 -8.19 -13.18
C ASN A 69 -4.98 -7.64 -12.14
N THR A 70 -5.30 -7.73 -10.84
CA THR A 70 -4.37 -7.38 -9.76
C THR A 70 -3.14 -8.27 -9.81
N CYS A 71 -1.95 -7.67 -9.73
CA CYS A 71 -0.71 -8.41 -9.70
C CYS A 71 -0.57 -9.25 -8.41
N ASP A 72 0.26 -10.29 -8.47
CA ASP A 72 0.43 -11.21 -7.35
C ASP A 72 1.02 -10.55 -6.10
N GLU A 73 1.92 -9.58 -6.28
CA GLU A 73 2.54 -8.81 -5.19
C GLU A 73 1.51 -7.97 -4.42
N GLU A 74 0.72 -7.14 -5.11
CA GLU A 74 -0.32 -6.33 -4.47
C GLU A 74 -1.37 -7.20 -3.78
N ARG A 75 -1.72 -8.35 -4.39
CA ARG A 75 -2.63 -9.32 -3.78
C ARG A 75 -2.02 -9.93 -2.51
N ALA A 76 -0.74 -10.28 -2.53
CA ALA A 76 -0.04 -10.82 -1.37
C ALA A 76 0.04 -9.80 -0.22
N ASP A 77 0.27 -8.53 -0.52
CA ASP A 77 0.28 -7.44 0.46
C ASP A 77 -1.09 -7.28 1.12
N ILE A 78 -2.17 -7.26 0.33
CA ILE A 78 -3.54 -7.17 0.85
C ILE A 78 -3.89 -8.39 1.70
N LEU A 79 -3.49 -9.59 1.28
CA LEU A 79 -3.71 -10.81 2.07
C LEU A 79 -2.90 -10.79 3.36
N THR A 80 -1.67 -10.27 3.35
CA THR A 80 -0.86 -10.10 4.57
C THR A 80 -1.55 -9.13 5.53
N TRP A 81 -2.10 -8.04 5.01
CA TRP A 81 -2.89 -7.08 5.79
C TRP A 81 -4.17 -7.70 6.37
N ILE A 82 -4.93 -8.48 5.58
CA ILE A 82 -6.14 -9.19 6.04
C ILE A 82 -5.80 -10.22 7.13
N ASN A 83 -4.76 -11.01 6.92
CA ASN A 83 -4.37 -12.12 7.79
C ASN A 83 -3.46 -11.70 8.95
N ALA A 84 -3.33 -10.40 9.21
CA ALA A 84 -2.65 -9.93 10.42
C ALA A 84 -3.28 -10.59 11.66
N PRO A 85 -2.48 -10.92 12.69
CA PRO A 85 -2.99 -11.48 13.93
C PRO A 85 -4.11 -10.61 14.52
N VAL A 86 -5.12 -11.27 15.09
CA VAL A 86 -6.22 -10.58 15.77
C VAL A 86 -5.71 -10.09 17.13
N ASP A 87 -5.63 -8.77 17.28
CA ASP A 87 -5.24 -8.13 18.52
C ASP A 87 -6.45 -8.13 19.48
N GLN A 88 -6.25 -8.60 20.71
CA GLN A 88 -7.29 -8.55 21.76
C GLN A 88 -7.21 -7.26 22.59
N HIS A 89 -6.28 -6.37 22.25
CA HIS A 89 -6.09 -5.11 22.95
C HIS A 89 -7.19 -4.10 22.61
N GLU A 90 -7.51 -3.24 23.57
CA GLU A 90 -8.46 -2.13 23.38
C GLU A 90 -8.00 -1.15 22.28
N TRP A 91 -6.68 -1.04 22.06
CA TRP A 91 -6.07 -0.13 21.11
C TRP A 91 -5.62 -0.88 19.86
N LEU A 92 -6.52 -0.98 18.88
CA LEU A 92 -6.21 -1.56 17.59
C LEU A 92 -5.24 -0.68 16.80
N ARG A 93 -4.30 -1.31 16.08
CA ARG A 93 -3.40 -0.58 15.19
C ARG A 93 -4.23 0.19 14.14
N PRO A 94 -4.03 1.51 13.97
CA PRO A 94 -4.72 2.29 12.94
C PRO A 94 -4.54 1.66 11.57
N PHE A 95 -5.63 1.66 10.79
CA PHE A 95 -5.70 1.06 9.45
C PHE A 95 -5.37 -0.43 9.37
N SER A 96 -5.28 -1.16 10.50
CA SER A 96 -5.30 -2.63 10.47
C SER A 96 -6.61 -3.15 9.90
N PHE A 97 -6.60 -4.36 9.34
CA PHE A 97 -7.84 -5.00 8.87
C PHE A 97 -8.89 -5.06 9.97
N GLN A 98 -8.48 -5.43 11.19
CA GLN A 98 -9.36 -5.48 12.35
C GLN A 98 -9.95 -4.09 12.70
N ALA A 99 -9.13 -3.04 12.78
CA ALA A 99 -9.62 -1.69 13.06
C ALA A 99 -10.62 -1.22 12.01
N CYS A 100 -10.30 -1.42 10.73
CA CYS A 100 -11.19 -1.06 9.64
C CYS A 100 -12.51 -1.86 9.65
N LEU A 101 -12.46 -3.16 9.98
CA LEU A 101 -13.63 -4.01 10.05
C LEU A 101 -14.53 -3.65 11.23
N MET A 102 -13.95 -3.35 12.39
CA MET A 102 -14.69 -2.94 13.59
C MET A 102 -15.39 -1.59 13.43
N LEU A 103 -14.81 -0.66 12.68
CA LEU A 103 -15.47 0.59 12.30
C LEU A 103 -16.58 0.38 11.25
N TYR A 104 -16.42 -0.61 10.36
CA TYR A 104 -17.44 -0.94 9.36
C TYR A 104 -18.66 -1.63 9.97
N ASP A 105 -18.42 -2.67 10.77
CA ASP A 105 -19.45 -3.37 11.55
C ASP A 105 -18.80 -4.01 12.79
N PRO A 106 -19.05 -3.47 14.00
CA PRO A 106 -18.47 -3.99 15.23
C PRO A 106 -18.98 -5.39 15.62
N ARG A 107 -20.04 -5.88 14.97
CA ARG A 107 -20.59 -7.22 15.20
C ARG A 107 -19.88 -8.30 14.39
N CYS A 108 -19.04 -7.91 13.43
CA CYS A 108 -18.34 -8.85 12.58
C CYS A 108 -17.26 -9.62 13.36
N ASN A 109 -17.30 -10.95 13.26
CA ASN A 109 -16.20 -11.79 13.73
C ASN A 109 -15.03 -11.68 12.74
N VAL A 110 -13.89 -11.17 13.22
CA VAL A 110 -12.69 -10.89 12.41
C VAL A 110 -12.15 -12.16 11.76
N GLU A 111 -12.04 -13.25 12.51
CA GLU A 111 -11.51 -14.52 12.01
C GLU A 111 -12.42 -15.14 10.94
N ALA A 112 -13.74 -15.06 11.13
CA ALA A 112 -14.72 -15.50 10.16
C ALA A 112 -14.66 -14.66 8.87
N ALA A 113 -14.46 -13.34 9.00
CA ALA A 113 -14.25 -12.45 7.86
C ALA A 113 -12.95 -12.80 7.12
N GLN A 114 -11.85 -13.01 7.84
CA GLN A 114 -10.57 -13.46 7.25
C GLN A 114 -10.74 -14.78 6.48
N ALA A 115 -11.41 -15.76 7.07
CA ALA A 115 -11.68 -17.05 6.41
C ALA A 115 -12.50 -16.88 5.13
N SER A 116 -13.55 -16.06 5.17
CA SER A 116 -14.41 -15.77 4.02
C SER A 116 -13.64 -15.08 2.89
N LEU A 117 -12.77 -14.12 3.23
CA LEU A 117 -11.95 -13.40 2.25
C LEU A 117 -10.88 -14.28 1.61
N ARG A 118 -10.26 -15.20 2.38
CA ARG A 118 -9.36 -16.21 1.82
C ARG A 118 -10.07 -17.10 0.80
N GLN A 119 -11.28 -17.56 1.12
CA GLN A 119 -12.08 -18.37 0.20
C GLN A 119 -12.48 -17.59 -1.06
N LEU A 120 -12.88 -16.32 -0.91
CA LEU A 120 -13.19 -15.46 -2.04
C LEU A 120 -11.98 -15.28 -2.96
N ASN A 121 -10.81 -15.02 -2.39
CA ASN A 121 -9.57 -14.88 -3.14
C ASN A 121 -9.25 -16.16 -3.95
N GLN A 122 -9.41 -17.34 -3.37
CA GLN A 122 -9.21 -18.60 -4.11
C GLN A 122 -10.13 -18.72 -5.34
N ARG A 123 -11.40 -18.28 -5.22
CA ARG A 123 -12.34 -18.27 -6.35
C ARG A 123 -11.96 -17.23 -7.41
N VAL A 124 -11.39 -16.10 -7.01
CA VAL A 124 -10.86 -15.10 -7.95
C VAL A 124 -9.68 -15.69 -8.73
N LEU A 125 -8.71 -16.31 -8.04
CA LEU A 125 -7.56 -16.96 -8.67
C LEU A 125 -7.96 -18.09 -9.62
N GLN A 126 -8.97 -18.88 -9.26
CA GLN A 126 -9.50 -19.93 -10.14
C GLN A 126 -10.05 -19.34 -11.45
N ARG A 127 -10.85 -18.26 -11.37
CA ARG A 127 -11.37 -17.55 -12.54
C ARG A 127 -10.28 -16.90 -13.39
N GLN A 128 -9.19 -16.43 -12.78
CA GLN A 128 -8.05 -15.90 -13.53
C GLN A 128 -7.37 -16.99 -14.36
N ARG A 129 -7.16 -18.19 -13.77
CA ARG A 129 -6.57 -19.33 -14.47
C ARG A 129 -7.42 -19.78 -15.65
N GLU A 130 -8.74 -19.83 -15.47
CA GLU A 130 -9.68 -20.17 -16.54
C GLU A 130 -9.67 -19.17 -17.71
N ARG A 131 -9.28 -17.91 -17.49
CA ARG A 131 -9.15 -16.90 -18.56
C ARG A 131 -7.79 -16.91 -19.27
N ALA A 132 -6.79 -17.55 -18.67
CA ALA A 132 -5.44 -17.62 -19.20
C ALA A 132 -5.21 -18.85 -20.12
N VAL A 133 -6.19 -19.76 -20.17
CA VAL A 133 -6.24 -20.94 -21.05
C VAL A 133 -7.09 -20.61 -22.27
#